data_AF-A0A7X0IV76-F1
#
_entry.id   AF-A0A7X0IV76-F1
#
_cell.length_a   1.000
_cell.length_b   1.000
_cell.length_c   1.000
_cell.angle_alpha   90.00
_cell.angle_beta   90.00
_cell.angle_gamma   90.00
#
_symmetry.space_group_name_H-M   'P 1'
#
loop_
_entity.id
_entity.type
_entity.pdbx_description
1 polymer ?
#
loop_
_entity_poly.entity_id
_entity_poly.type
_entity_poly.pdbx_seq_one_letter_code
_entity_poly.pdbx_strand_id
1 'polypeptide(L)'
;MNGLKDWEKPTVANTDKAPTYGIAIAQLKAEGKCPDDLAHRQVKFLNDVVDADHGKLKQLIKPVRGFKTLKAAYATIKGFEAMRALRKGQAAIFNLTGDIRGEVRIVERAFGIGPRALTEAVALLTRNIEGQAP
;
A
#
# COMPACT_ATOMS: atom_id res chain seq x y z
N MET A 1 7.90 0.79 -20.66
CA MET A 1 7.56 0.44 -19.27
C MET A 1 8.78 -0.26 -18.71
N ASN A 2 9.43 0.27 -17.68
CA ASN A 2 10.52 -0.46 -17.02
C ASN A 2 9.92 -1.73 -16.40
N GLY A 3 10.54 -2.88 -16.65
CA GLY A 3 10.10 -4.15 -16.06
C GLY A 3 10.22 -4.15 -14.53
N LEU A 4 9.62 -5.14 -13.87
CA LEU A 4 9.79 -5.36 -12.44
C LEU A 4 11.27 -5.57 -12.11
N LYS A 5 11.73 -5.01 -10.98
CA LYS A 5 13.07 -5.26 -10.45
C LYS A 5 13.19 -6.74 -10.08
N ASP A 6 14.41 -7.28 -10.05
CA ASP A 6 14.61 -8.72 -9.82
C ASP A 6 14.05 -9.19 -8.47
N TRP A 7 14.14 -8.37 -7.42
CA TRP A 7 13.56 -8.67 -6.11
C TRP A 7 12.03 -8.50 -6.02
N GLU A 8 11.40 -7.92 -7.05
CA GLU A 8 9.94 -7.79 -7.14
C GLU A 8 9.30 -8.95 -7.94
N LYS A 9 10.13 -9.77 -8.61
CA LYS A 9 9.66 -10.91 -9.40
C LYS A 9 9.33 -12.08 -8.46
N PRO A 10 8.07 -12.55 -8.43
CA PRO A 10 7.71 -13.68 -7.59
C PRO A 10 8.28 -14.97 -8.15
N THR A 11 8.63 -15.91 -7.27
CA THR A 11 8.99 -17.29 -7.64
C THR A 11 7.76 -18.18 -7.79
N VAL A 12 6.62 -17.79 -7.19
CA VAL A 12 5.36 -18.56 -7.23
C VAL A 12 4.17 -17.63 -7.46
N ALA A 13 3.29 -17.97 -8.40
CA ALA A 13 2.01 -17.31 -8.63
C ALA A 13 0.84 -18.25 -8.29
N ASN A 14 -0.11 -17.78 -7.49
CA ASN A 14 -1.38 -18.47 -7.24
C ASN A 14 -2.50 -17.83 -8.05
N THR A 15 -3.32 -18.62 -8.73
CA THR A 15 -4.52 -18.13 -9.41
C THR A 15 -5.72 -19.03 -9.10
N ASP A 16 -6.90 -18.62 -9.57
CA ASP A 16 -8.04 -19.53 -9.65
C ASP A 16 -7.83 -20.59 -10.76
N LYS A 17 -8.83 -21.44 -10.95
CA LYS A 17 -8.81 -22.55 -11.91
C LYS A 17 -9.20 -22.14 -13.34
N ALA A 18 -9.28 -20.86 -13.66
CA ALA A 18 -9.61 -20.40 -15.00
C ALA A 18 -8.52 -20.86 -16.00
N PRO A 19 -8.91 -21.42 -17.16
CA PRO A 19 -7.97 -21.99 -18.12
C PRO A 19 -7.06 -20.94 -18.78
N THR A 20 -7.45 -19.67 -18.73
CA THR A 20 -6.73 -18.54 -19.33
C THR A 20 -5.39 -18.27 -18.66
N TYR A 21 -5.24 -18.54 -17.37
CA TYR A 21 -4.00 -18.23 -16.64
C TYR A 21 -2.81 -19.06 -17.11
N GLY A 22 -3.00 -20.35 -17.40
CA GLY A 22 -1.91 -21.21 -17.89
C GLY A 22 -1.34 -20.70 -19.22
N ILE A 23 -2.23 -20.33 -20.15
CA ILE A 23 -1.86 -19.77 -21.45
C ILE A 23 -1.15 -18.43 -21.28
N ALA A 24 -1.71 -17.54 -20.46
CA ALA A 24 -1.13 -16.22 -20.22
C ALA A 24 0.26 -16.32 -19.58
N ILE A 25 0.46 -17.20 -18.60
CA ILE A 25 1.77 -17.40 -17.95
C ILE A 25 2.78 -17.96 -18.94
N ALA A 26 2.41 -18.95 -19.77
CA ALA A 26 3.30 -19.49 -20.79
C ALA A 26 3.73 -18.42 -21.80
N GLN A 27 2.80 -17.58 -22.24
CA GLN A 27 3.11 -16.47 -23.14
C GLN A 27 4.02 -15.43 -22.46
N LEU A 28 3.77 -15.08 -21.20
CA LEU A 28 4.60 -14.14 -20.44
C LEU A 28 6.03 -14.65 -20.21
N LYS A 29 6.22 -15.97 -20.06
CA LYS A 29 7.55 -16.60 -20.04
C LYS A 29 8.24 -16.48 -21.39
N ALA A 30 7.55 -16.82 -22.48
CA ALA A 30 8.09 -16.71 -23.85
C ALA A 30 8.47 -15.27 -24.22
N GLU A 31 7.74 -14.27 -23.71
CA GLU A 31 8.04 -12.84 -23.89
C GLU A 31 9.14 -12.32 -22.94
N GLY A 32 9.68 -13.14 -22.04
CA GLY A 32 10.70 -12.74 -21.05
C GLY A 32 10.19 -11.79 -19.96
N LYS A 33 8.86 -11.69 -19.78
CA LYS A 33 8.22 -10.81 -18.79
C LYS A 33 8.07 -11.47 -17.42
N CYS A 34 8.06 -12.80 -17.38
CA CYS A 34 8.07 -13.58 -16.15
C CYS A 34 9.31 -14.46 -16.08
N PRO A 35 9.82 -14.76 -14.87
CA PRO A 35 10.88 -15.75 -14.70
C PRO A 35 10.48 -17.12 -15.26
N ASP A 36 11.42 -17.80 -15.92
CA ASP A 36 11.19 -19.14 -16.47
C ASP A 36 10.88 -20.17 -15.37
N ASP A 37 11.47 -19.98 -14.19
CA ASP A 37 11.30 -20.79 -12.99
C ASP A 37 10.03 -20.43 -12.18
N LEU A 38 9.22 -19.45 -12.62
CA LEU A 38 7.95 -19.11 -11.97
C LEU A 38 7.04 -20.33 -11.88
N ALA A 39 6.76 -20.78 -10.65
CA ALA A 39 5.84 -21.87 -10.38
C ALA A 39 4.38 -21.35 -10.36
N HIS A 40 3.50 -21.99 -11.13
CA HIS A 40 2.07 -21.70 -11.11
C HIS A 40 1.33 -22.72 -10.23
N ARG A 41 0.53 -22.23 -9.29
CA ARG A 41 -0.30 -23.05 -8.40
C ARG A 41 -1.75 -22.57 -8.39
N GLN A 42 -2.66 -23.50 -8.08
CA GLN A 42 -4.11 -23.25 -8.05
C GLN A 42 -4.70 -23.74 -6.72
N VAL A 43 -4.34 -23.07 -5.64
CA VAL A 43 -4.75 -23.43 -4.28
C VAL A 43 -5.91 -22.53 -3.85
N LYS A 44 -7.06 -23.14 -3.55
CA LYS A 44 -8.31 -22.43 -3.24
C LYS A 44 -8.18 -21.48 -2.05
N PHE A 45 -7.69 -21.97 -0.91
CA PHE A 45 -7.62 -21.16 0.31
C PHE A 45 -6.71 -19.93 0.18
N LEU A 46 -5.73 -19.97 -0.73
CA LEU A 46 -4.87 -18.82 -1.01
C LEU A 46 -5.58 -17.77 -1.87
N ASN A 47 -6.55 -18.17 -2.69
CA ASN A 47 -7.43 -17.23 -3.37
C ASN A 47 -8.40 -16.56 -2.40
N ASP A 48 -8.85 -17.28 -1.36
CA ASP A 48 -9.77 -16.72 -0.35
C ASP A 48 -9.18 -15.46 0.34
N VAL A 49 -7.85 -15.37 0.49
CA VAL A 49 -7.16 -14.18 1.03
C VAL A 49 -7.30 -12.98 0.09
N VAL A 50 -7.09 -13.19 -1.20
CA VAL A 50 -7.24 -12.15 -2.24
C VAL A 50 -8.70 -11.72 -2.33
N ASP A 51 -9.62 -12.69 -2.31
CA ASP A 51 -11.06 -12.44 -2.36
C ASP A 51 -11.55 -11.66 -1.13
N ALA A 52 -11.02 -11.96 0.06
CA ALA A 52 -11.34 -11.22 1.28
C ALA A 52 -10.88 -9.76 1.22
N ASP A 53 -9.64 -9.51 0.77
CA ASP A 53 -9.12 -8.15 0.60
C ASP A 53 -9.91 -7.38 -0.48
N HIS A 54 -10.29 -8.06 -1.56
CA HIS A 54 -11.15 -7.49 -2.60
C HIS A 54 -12.57 -7.19 -2.09
N GLY A 55 -13.11 -8.05 -1.23
CA GLY A 55 -14.41 -7.87 -0.57
C GLY A 55 -14.45 -6.60 0.28
N LYS A 56 -13.41 -6.33 1.08
CA LYS A 56 -13.28 -5.09 1.85
C LYS A 56 -13.27 -3.85 0.96
N LEU A 57 -12.53 -3.90 -0.16
CA LEU A 57 -12.49 -2.80 -1.11
C LEU A 57 -13.87 -2.56 -1.77
N LYS A 58 -14.56 -3.63 -2.18
CA LYS A 58 -15.93 -3.55 -2.73
C LYS A 58 -16.92 -2.97 -1.72
N GLN A 59 -16.80 -3.27 -0.43
CA GLN A 59 -17.66 -2.69 0.62
C GLN A 59 -17.51 -1.17 0.71
N LEU A 60 -16.31 -0.62 0.51
CA LEU A 60 -16.08 0.82 0.51
C LEU A 60 -16.58 1.50 -0.77
N ILE A 61 -16.52 0.81 -1.91
CA ILE A 61 -16.90 1.35 -3.23
C ILE A 61 -18.41 1.29 -3.48
N LYS A 62 -19.11 0.27 -2.98
CA LYS A 62 -20.55 0.07 -3.22
C LYS A 62 -21.41 1.28 -2.80
N PRO A 63 -21.25 1.87 -1.60
CA PRO A 63 -22.05 3.03 -1.17
C PRO A 63 -21.90 4.25 -2.08
N VAL A 64 -20.73 4.43 -2.70
CA VAL A 64 -20.44 5.58 -3.57
C VAL A 64 -20.83 5.34 -5.05
N ARG A 65 -21.58 4.26 -5.33
CA ARG A 65 -22.05 3.86 -6.69
C ARG A 65 -20.90 3.67 -7.70
N GLY A 66 -19.74 3.20 -7.22
CA GLY A 66 -18.58 2.99 -8.07
C GLY A 66 -17.89 4.28 -8.51
N PHE A 67 -16.88 4.15 -9.36
CA PHE A 67 -16.12 5.27 -9.89
C PHE A 67 -16.72 5.73 -11.22
N LYS A 68 -16.93 7.05 -11.37
CA LYS A 68 -17.44 7.65 -12.63
C LYS A 68 -16.36 7.85 -13.68
N THR A 69 -15.09 7.94 -13.25
CA THR A 69 -13.93 8.12 -14.13
C THR A 69 -12.75 7.31 -13.63
N LEU A 70 -11.83 6.95 -14.53
CA LEU A 70 -10.58 6.26 -14.18
C LEU A 70 -9.69 7.09 -13.25
N LYS A 71 -9.66 8.41 -13.45
CA LYS A 71 -8.92 9.34 -12.58
C LYS A 71 -9.40 9.28 -11.13
N ALA A 72 -10.72 9.25 -10.93
CA ALA A 72 -11.31 9.11 -9.61
C ALA A 72 -11.01 7.73 -9.00
N ALA A 73 -11.13 6.66 -9.81
CA ALA A 73 -10.80 5.31 -9.37
C ALA A 73 -9.36 5.22 -8.85
N TYR A 74 -8.41 5.73 -9.63
CA TYR A 74 -6.98 5.69 -9.29
C TYR A 74 -6.65 6.48 -8.02
N ALA A 75 -7.19 7.70 -7.91
CA ALA A 75 -7.00 8.53 -6.72
C ALA A 75 -7.55 7.85 -5.46
N THR A 76 -8.75 7.27 -5.53
CA THR A 76 -9.37 6.61 -4.38
C THR A 76 -8.65 5.32 -3.99
N ILE A 77 -8.26 4.48 -4.96
CA ILE A 77 -7.49 3.25 -4.69
C ILE A 77 -6.16 3.60 -4.00
N LYS A 78 -5.43 4.60 -4.53
CA LYS A 78 -4.22 5.11 -3.86
C LYS A 78 -4.47 5.64 -2.46
N GLY A 79 -5.58 6.35 -2.26
CA GLY A 79 -5.99 6.82 -0.95
C GLY A 79 -6.19 5.67 0.04
N PHE A 80 -6.85 4.59 -0.37
CA PHE A 80 -7.02 3.40 0.47
C PHE A 80 -5.71 2.69 0.79
N GLU A 81 -4.80 2.57 -0.18
CA GLU A 81 -3.46 2.02 0.05
C GLU A 81 -2.68 2.85 1.06
N ALA A 82 -2.69 4.18 0.92
CA ALA A 82 -2.04 5.10 1.86
C ALA A 82 -2.63 4.96 3.27
N MET A 83 -3.96 4.97 3.40
CA MET A 83 -4.61 4.78 4.71
C MET A 83 -4.31 3.41 5.33
N ARG A 84 -4.22 2.35 4.52
CA ARG A 84 -3.84 1.01 4.99
C ARG A 84 -2.38 0.96 5.44
N ALA A 85 -1.47 1.63 4.73
CA ALA A 85 -0.06 1.74 5.09
C ALA A 85 0.12 2.47 6.43
N LEU A 86 -0.59 3.59 6.61
CA LEU A 86 -0.63 4.32 7.88
C LEU A 86 -1.11 3.41 9.02
N ARG A 87 -2.25 2.73 8.85
CA ARG A 87 -2.80 1.82 9.87
C ARG A 87 -1.88 0.65 10.21
N LYS A 88 -1.03 0.21 9.27
CA LYS A 88 -0.02 -0.84 9.50
C LYS A 88 1.26 -0.32 10.17
N GLY A 89 1.36 0.98 10.46
CA GLY A 89 2.55 1.58 11.04
C GLY A 89 3.71 1.71 10.05
N GLN A 90 3.48 1.58 8.74
CA GLN A 90 4.55 1.71 7.74
C GLN A 90 5.13 3.13 7.68
N ALA A 91 4.41 4.11 8.23
CA ALA A 91 4.86 5.49 8.38
C ALA A 91 5.33 5.84 9.81
N ALA A 92 5.51 4.85 10.70
CA ALA A 92 5.89 5.09 12.09
C ALA A 92 7.20 5.89 12.23
N ILE A 93 8.15 5.71 11.31
CA ILE A 93 9.42 6.47 11.25
C ILE A 93 9.16 7.99 11.09
N PHE A 94 8.05 8.37 10.46
CA PHE A 94 7.68 9.77 10.26
C PHE A 94 6.82 10.34 11.39
N ASN A 95 6.44 9.51 12.37
CA ASN A 95 5.69 9.90 13.55
C ASN A 95 6.66 10.31 14.67
N LEU A 96 7.03 11.59 14.71
CA LEU A 96 8.04 12.09 15.66
C LEU A 96 7.60 12.03 17.13
N THR A 97 6.28 12.04 17.40
CA THR A 97 5.74 11.96 18.76
C THR A 97 5.32 10.56 19.19
N GLY A 98 5.24 9.61 18.25
CA GLY A 98 4.74 8.26 18.53
C GLY A 98 3.26 8.20 18.92
N ASP A 99 2.50 9.29 18.73
CA ASP A 99 1.09 9.40 19.12
C ASP A 99 0.18 9.66 17.90
N ILE A 100 -1.14 9.65 18.13
CA ILE A 100 -2.14 9.92 17.09
C ILE A 100 -1.95 11.31 16.47
N ARG A 101 -1.50 12.31 17.25
CA ARG A 101 -1.26 13.66 16.72
C ARG A 101 -0.09 13.69 15.74
N GLY A 102 0.93 12.86 15.95
CA GLY A 102 2.02 12.73 14.99
C GLY A 102 1.60 12.07 13.69
N GLU A 103 0.66 11.11 13.71
CA GLU A 103 0.04 10.60 12.49
C GLU A 103 -0.74 11.68 11.74
N VAL A 104 -1.51 12.51 12.45
CA VAL A 104 -2.21 13.67 11.87
C VAL A 104 -1.21 14.62 11.20
N ARG A 105 -0.08 14.93 11.84
CA ARG A 105 0.95 15.80 11.28
C ARG A 105 1.64 15.22 10.05
N ILE A 106 1.76 13.90 9.92
CA ILE A 106 2.22 13.27 8.67
C ILE A 106 1.27 13.64 7.52
N VAL A 107 -0.05 13.52 7.75
CA VAL A 107 -1.06 13.87 6.74
C VAL A 107 -1.05 15.37 6.45
N GLU A 108 -1.05 16.21 7.47
CA GLU A 108 -1.03 17.67 7.30
C GLU A 108 0.19 18.16 6.50
N ARG A 109 1.36 17.56 6.71
CA ARG A 109 2.57 17.87 5.94
C ARG A 109 2.43 17.46 4.47
N ALA A 110 1.79 16.34 4.19
CA ALA A 110 1.53 15.91 2.80
C ALA A 110 0.62 16.89 2.05
N PHE A 111 -0.30 17.56 2.76
CA PHE A 111 -1.20 18.57 2.20
C PHE A 111 -0.69 20.02 2.35
N GLY A 112 0.48 20.23 2.97
CA GLY A 112 1.06 21.57 3.17
C GLY A 112 0.29 22.47 4.14
N ILE A 113 -0.54 21.89 5.01
CA ILE A 113 -1.40 22.62 5.97
C ILE A 113 -0.86 22.63 7.40
N GLY A 114 0.12 21.76 7.70
CA GLY A 114 0.69 21.61 9.04
C GLY A 114 2.14 22.09 9.16
N PRO A 115 2.66 22.11 10.40
CA PRO A 115 4.05 22.48 10.66
C PRO A 115 5.02 21.50 9.98
N ARG A 116 6.17 22.02 9.54
CA ARG A 116 7.23 21.20 8.94
C ARG A 116 7.82 20.25 9.99
N ALA A 117 8.35 19.12 9.53
CA ALA A 117 8.99 18.12 10.40
C ALA A 117 10.11 18.72 11.26
N LEU A 118 10.88 19.65 10.72
CA LEU A 118 11.94 20.35 11.47
C LEU A 118 11.36 21.19 12.62
N THR A 119 10.29 21.94 12.37
CA THR A 119 9.63 22.77 13.39
C THR A 119 9.09 21.92 14.53
N GLU A 120 8.50 20.78 14.20
CA GLU A 120 8.01 19.82 15.18
C GLU A 120 9.15 19.19 15.98
N ALA A 121 10.23 18.76 15.32
CA ALA A 121 11.39 18.18 15.99
C ALA A 121 12.05 19.17 16.96
N VAL A 122 12.22 20.42 16.54
CA VAL A 122 12.73 21.49 17.41
C VAL A 122 11.82 21.67 18.62
N ALA A 123 10.51 21.75 18.43
CA ALA A 123 9.55 21.92 19.54
C ALA A 123 9.53 20.73 20.51
N LEU A 124 9.87 19.51 20.06
CA LEU A 124 10.00 18.34 20.92
C LEU A 124 11.32 18.36 21.70
N LEU A 125 12.42 18.74 21.05
CA LEU A 125 13.72 18.89 21.72
C LEU A 125 13.67 19.97 22.79
N THR A 126 13.07 21.12 22.50
CA THR A 126 12.90 22.20 23.48
C THR A 126 12.11 21.73 24.70
N ARG A 127 10.98 21.02 24.51
CA ARG A 127 10.19 20.47 25.61
C ARG A 127 10.95 19.45 26.46
N ASN A 128 11.76 18.60 25.83
CA ASN A 128 12.57 17.62 26.56
C ASN A 128 13.68 18.29 27.37
N ILE A 129 14.28 19.37 26.87
CA ILE A 129 15.30 20.14 27.58
C ILE A 129 14.67 20.91 28.75
N GLU A 130 13.54 21.58 28.53
CA GLU A 130 12.81 22.33 29.56
C GLU A 130 12.27 21.41 30.67
N GLY A 131 11.82 20.20 30.31
CA GLY A 131 11.37 19.18 31.28
C GLY A 131 12.50 18.49 32.07
N GLN A 132 13.76 18.78 31.75
CA GLN A 132 14.96 18.31 32.49
C GLN A 132 15.60 19.41 33.35
N ALA A 133 15.02 20.61 33.40
CA ALA A 133 15.46 21.64 34.34
C ALA A 133 15.10 21.24 35.79
N PRO A 134 16.04 21.38 36.75
CA PRO A 134 15.84 20.97 38.15
C PRO A 134 14.76 21.79 38.87
#